data_AF-A0A927S622-F1
#
_entry.id   AF-A0A927S622-F1
#
_cell.length_a   1.000
_cell.length_b   1.000
_cell.length_c   1.000
_cell.angle_alpha   90.00
_cell.angle_beta   90.00
_cell.angle_gamma   90.00
#
_symmetry.space_group_name_H-M   'P 1'
#
loop_
_entity.id
_entity.type
_entity.pdbx_description
1 polymer ?
#
loop_
_entity_poly.entity_id
_entity_poly.type
_entity_poly.pdbx_seq_one_letter_code
_entity_poly.pdbx_strand_id
1 'polypeptide(L)'
;MVYCNYHPLQMKKEREHMGQEILRQLNAPLIYLVVAVAIFCVVAMCVFFMVKSWRAGVRIGMDKKVLRKVVVSSCTFTVLPAVSILLGVITLSGSMGIPLPWLRLSVIGNLQYEVNVADIAARSVGLGGLSISEMTLEAYVTMALVMTCGILGGALLCLFTLKGYAGKLAGKKPVPQGEKSKKSFGDFAMIAMFVGMCATYIGSYVGKAAQADFLPIITALLSAAFMAVCEWLERKYHMKALENFDLALCMLLAMAGAVLIAPVLG
;
A
#
# COMPACT_ATOMS: atom_id res chain seq x y z
N MET A 1 32.86 30.68 24.94
CA MET A 1 31.74 29.72 25.01
C MET A 1 30.61 30.11 24.04
N VAL A 2 30.91 30.33 22.75
CA VAL A 2 29.90 30.75 21.72
C VAL A 2 30.06 30.00 20.38
N TYR A 3 31.05 29.10 20.25
CA TYR A 3 31.37 28.46 18.96
C TYR A 3 30.84 27.03 18.76
N CYS A 4 30.29 26.36 19.79
CA CYS A 4 29.75 24.99 19.64
C CYS A 4 28.28 24.90 19.19
N ASN A 5 27.55 26.02 19.06
CA ASN A 5 26.12 25.99 18.74
C ASN A 5 25.80 26.30 17.25
N TYR A 6 26.78 26.75 16.45
CA TYR A 6 26.58 27.09 15.04
C TYR A 6 26.66 25.88 14.08
N HIS A 7 27.37 24.83 14.46
CA HIS A 7 27.61 23.65 13.63
C HIS A 7 26.34 22.87 13.22
N PRO A 8 25.33 22.64 14.10
CA PRO A 8 24.10 21.93 13.69
C PRO A 8 23.17 22.78 12.83
N LEU A 9 23.20 24.11 12.95
CA LEU A 9 22.38 25.03 12.17
C LEU A 9 22.91 25.18 10.73
N GLN A 10 24.23 25.21 10.54
CA GLN A 10 24.84 25.25 9.20
C GLN A 10 24.62 23.94 8.45
N MET A 11 24.77 22.79 9.12
CA MET A 11 24.47 21.46 8.53
C MET A 11 22.98 21.27 8.18
N LYS A 12 22.07 21.91 8.93
CA LYS A 12 20.63 21.93 8.61
C LYS A 12 20.35 22.83 7.40
N LYS A 13 21.00 24.00 7.35
CA LYS A 13 20.87 24.96 6.24
C LYS A 13 21.52 24.46 4.94
N GLU A 14 22.65 23.77 5.00
CA GLU A 14 23.27 23.07 3.86
C GLU A 14 22.42 21.87 3.41
N ARG A 15 21.81 21.10 4.33
CA ARG A 15 20.85 20.04 3.98
C ARG A 15 19.59 20.57 3.30
N GLU A 16 19.08 21.72 3.74
CA GLU A 16 17.96 22.40 3.10
C GLU A 16 18.36 22.97 1.73
N HIS A 17 19.55 23.55 1.59
CA HIS A 17 20.08 24.05 0.31
C HIS A 17 20.32 22.92 -0.71
N MET A 18 20.95 21.81 -0.30
CA MET A 18 21.12 20.62 -1.14
C MET A 18 19.79 19.97 -1.51
N GLY A 19 18.84 19.89 -0.57
CA GLY A 19 17.47 19.43 -0.83
C GLY A 19 16.76 20.32 -1.86
N GLN A 20 16.91 21.64 -1.76
CA GLN A 20 16.36 22.58 -2.73
C GLN A 20 17.03 22.50 -4.10
N GLU A 21 18.34 22.27 -4.20
CA GLU A 21 19.04 22.08 -5.48
C GLU A 21 18.63 20.78 -6.18
N ILE A 22 18.48 19.67 -5.43
CA ILE A 22 17.98 18.39 -5.95
C ILE A 22 16.53 18.54 -6.43
N LEU A 23 15.67 19.21 -5.65
CA LEU A 23 14.29 19.51 -6.04
C LEU A 23 14.23 20.40 -7.28
N ARG A 24 15.14 21.37 -7.43
CA ARG A 24 15.18 22.27 -8.59
C ARG A 24 15.66 21.57 -9.87
N GLN A 25 16.58 20.61 -9.76
CA GLN A 25 16.98 19.75 -10.88
C GLN A 25 15.90 18.72 -11.25
N LEU A 26 15.18 18.18 -10.25
CA LEU A 26 14.05 17.27 -10.48
C LEU A 26 12.75 17.98 -10.94
N ASN A 27 12.61 19.28 -10.66
CA ASN A 27 11.52 20.14 -11.11
C ASN A 27 11.80 20.73 -12.51
N ALA A 28 12.67 20.11 -13.29
CA ALA A 28 12.73 20.38 -14.71
C ALA A 28 11.39 19.94 -15.34
N PRO A 29 10.72 20.81 -16.14
CA PRO A 29 9.45 20.46 -16.79
C PRO A 29 9.56 19.21 -17.68
N LEU A 30 10.78 18.87 -18.12
CA LEU A 30 11.10 17.64 -18.83
C LEU A 30 10.82 16.35 -18.03
N ILE A 31 11.11 16.32 -16.72
CA ILE A 31 10.88 15.12 -15.89
C ILE A 31 9.38 14.91 -15.67
N TYR A 32 8.63 15.99 -15.43
CA TYR A 32 7.17 15.93 -15.36
C TYR A 32 6.55 15.47 -16.68
N LEU A 33 7.11 15.88 -17.82
CA LEU A 33 6.65 15.43 -19.13
C LEU A 33 6.89 13.93 -19.32
N VAL A 34 8.07 13.42 -18.98
CA VAL A 34 8.38 11.97 -19.07
C VAL A 34 7.48 11.15 -18.15
N VAL A 35 7.26 11.62 -16.90
CA VAL A 35 6.35 10.98 -15.94
C VAL A 35 4.91 10.97 -16.49
N ALA A 36 4.43 12.11 -16.99
CA ALA A 36 3.08 12.24 -17.55
C ALA A 36 2.89 11.32 -18.78
N VAL A 37 3.89 11.21 -19.65
CA VAL A 37 3.87 10.28 -20.80
C VAL A 37 3.84 8.83 -20.33
N ALA A 38 4.65 8.44 -19.34
CA ALA A 38 4.63 7.09 -18.80
C ALA A 38 3.27 6.73 -18.18
N ILE A 39 2.70 7.62 -17.37
CA ILE A 39 1.36 7.45 -16.78
C ILE A 39 0.30 7.33 -17.87
N PHE A 40 0.35 8.20 -18.88
CA PHE A 40 -0.58 8.16 -20.00
C PHE A 40 -0.52 6.83 -20.76
N CYS A 41 0.68 6.30 -21.02
CA CYS A 41 0.87 4.99 -21.64
C CYS A 41 0.23 3.86 -20.82
N VAL A 42 0.42 3.85 -19.50
CA VAL A 42 -0.17 2.83 -18.62
C VAL A 42 -1.69 2.94 -18.60
N VAL A 43 -2.24 4.16 -18.48
CA VAL A 43 -3.70 4.39 -18.54
C VAL A 43 -4.26 3.91 -19.87
N ALA A 44 -3.58 4.18 -20.99
CA ALA A 44 -3.99 3.71 -22.31
C ALA A 44 -4.02 2.17 -22.37
N MET A 45 -3.02 1.49 -21.80
CA MET A 45 -3.01 0.02 -21.70
C MET A 45 -4.18 -0.49 -20.85
N CYS A 46 -4.47 0.13 -19.70
CA CYS A 46 -5.59 -0.23 -18.84
C CYS A 46 -6.93 -0.12 -19.58
N VAL A 47 -7.15 0.99 -20.30
CA VAL A 47 -8.37 1.18 -21.09
C VAL A 47 -8.47 0.16 -22.21
N PHE A 48 -7.37 -0.10 -22.93
CA PHE A 48 -7.33 -1.11 -23.99
C PHE A 48 -7.71 -2.51 -23.47
N PHE A 49 -7.11 -2.93 -22.36
CA PHE A 49 -7.42 -4.22 -21.75
C PHE A 49 -8.85 -4.28 -21.22
N MET A 50 -9.36 -3.22 -20.62
CA MET A 50 -10.73 -3.13 -20.13
C MET A 50 -11.76 -3.27 -21.27
N VAL A 51 -11.53 -2.61 -22.41
CA VAL A 51 -12.39 -2.76 -23.59
C VAL A 51 -12.32 -4.20 -24.13
N LYS A 52 -11.12 -4.79 -24.16
CA LYS A 52 -10.94 -6.17 -24.65
C LYS A 52 -11.63 -7.19 -23.74
N SER A 53 -11.51 -7.07 -22.42
CA SER A 53 -12.18 -7.94 -21.45
C SER A 53 -13.70 -7.76 -21.46
N TRP A 54 -14.20 -6.53 -21.61
CA TRP A 54 -15.63 -6.29 -21.80
C TRP A 54 -16.17 -6.98 -23.05
N ARG A 55 -15.48 -6.84 -24.19
CA ARG A 55 -15.85 -7.52 -25.45
C ARG A 55 -15.73 -9.05 -25.36
N ALA A 56 -14.78 -9.58 -24.60
CA ALA A 56 -14.65 -11.01 -24.38
C ALA A 56 -15.79 -11.54 -23.49
N GLY A 57 -16.14 -10.82 -22.42
CA GLY A 57 -17.24 -11.18 -21.53
C GLY A 57 -18.60 -11.22 -22.22
N VAL A 58 -18.86 -10.24 -23.09
CA VAL A 58 -20.08 -10.21 -23.93
C VAL A 58 -20.10 -11.39 -24.91
N ARG A 59 -18.96 -11.77 -25.50
CA ARG A 59 -18.85 -12.95 -26.39
C ARG A 59 -19.10 -14.28 -25.70
N ILE A 60 -18.80 -14.38 -24.40
CA ILE A 60 -19.06 -15.56 -23.57
C ILE A 60 -20.53 -15.63 -23.12
N GLY A 61 -21.36 -14.62 -23.46
CA GLY A 61 -22.78 -14.58 -23.15
C GLY A 61 -23.10 -14.02 -21.76
N MET A 62 -22.18 -13.30 -21.10
CA MET A 62 -22.50 -12.63 -19.83
C MET A 62 -23.49 -11.48 -20.04
N ASP A 63 -24.46 -11.37 -19.12
CA ASP A 63 -25.42 -10.27 -19.10
C ASP A 63 -24.69 -8.93 -18.86
N LYS A 64 -24.99 -7.95 -19.71
CA LYS A 64 -24.47 -6.58 -19.62
C LYS A 64 -24.81 -5.92 -18.28
N LYS A 65 -25.92 -6.31 -17.63
CA LYS A 65 -26.30 -5.85 -16.29
C LYS A 65 -25.29 -6.29 -15.23
N VAL A 66 -24.80 -7.52 -15.33
CA VAL A 66 -23.78 -8.05 -14.41
C VAL A 66 -22.46 -7.33 -14.62
N LEU A 67 -22.02 -7.16 -15.87
CA LEU A 67 -20.80 -6.40 -16.19
C LEU A 67 -20.85 -4.97 -15.66
N ARG A 68 -21.96 -4.26 -15.90
CA ARG A 68 -22.13 -2.88 -15.43
C ARG A 68 -22.15 -2.81 -13.90
N LYS A 69 -22.79 -3.77 -13.24
CA LYS A 69 -22.82 -3.86 -11.78
C LYS A 69 -21.42 -4.08 -11.19
N VAL A 70 -20.62 -4.96 -11.79
CA VAL A 70 -19.24 -5.21 -11.36
C VAL A 70 -18.40 -3.93 -11.50
N VAL A 71 -18.46 -3.25 -12.65
CA VAL A 71 -17.72 -1.98 -12.84
C VAL A 71 -18.13 -0.91 -11.84
N VAL A 72 -19.44 -0.72 -11.64
CA VAL A 72 -19.95 0.27 -10.68
C VAL A 72 -19.46 -0.07 -9.27
N SER A 73 -19.56 -1.34 -8.86
CA SER A 73 -19.11 -1.80 -7.55
C SER A 73 -17.61 -1.59 -7.34
N SER A 74 -16.79 -1.89 -8.36
CA SER A 74 -15.34 -1.67 -8.31
C SER A 74 -15.00 -0.18 -8.24
N CYS A 75 -15.66 0.66 -9.06
CA CYS A 75 -15.46 2.10 -9.02
C CYS A 75 -15.82 2.69 -7.66
N THR A 76 -16.94 2.29 -7.06
CA THR A 76 -17.35 2.79 -5.73
C THR A 76 -16.39 2.30 -4.63
N PHE A 77 -15.87 1.08 -4.74
CA PHE A 77 -14.92 0.52 -3.77
C PHE A 77 -13.56 1.23 -3.81
N THR A 78 -13.09 1.66 -4.98
CA THR A 78 -11.78 2.31 -5.13
C THR A 78 -11.73 3.75 -4.61
N VAL A 79 -12.87 4.43 -4.43
CA VAL A 79 -12.88 5.84 -3.98
C VAL A 79 -12.21 6.01 -2.61
N LEU A 80 -12.56 5.18 -1.63
CA LEU A 80 -12.02 5.32 -0.27
C LEU A 80 -10.51 5.04 -0.19
N PRO A 81 -9.98 3.92 -0.75
CA PRO A 81 -8.54 3.72 -0.83
C PRO A 81 -7.82 4.81 -1.63
N ALA A 82 -8.42 5.34 -2.70
CA ALA A 82 -7.79 6.37 -3.54
C ALA A 82 -7.59 7.69 -2.79
N VAL A 83 -8.58 8.14 -2.00
CA VAL A 83 -8.44 9.35 -1.18
C VAL A 83 -7.35 9.16 -0.12
N SER A 84 -7.30 7.99 0.52
CA SER A 84 -6.24 7.66 1.48
C SER A 84 -4.85 7.68 0.84
N ILE A 85 -4.72 7.13 -0.37
CA ILE A 85 -3.47 7.14 -1.12
C ILE A 85 -3.04 8.57 -1.47
N LEU A 86 -3.98 9.40 -1.94
CA LEU A 86 -3.71 10.78 -2.34
C LEU A 86 -3.23 11.62 -1.15
N LEU A 87 -3.84 11.45 0.03
CA LEU A 87 -3.36 12.07 1.26
C LEU A 87 -1.94 11.60 1.59
N GLY A 88 -1.68 10.29 1.56
CA GLY A 88 -0.34 9.76 1.86
C GLY A 88 0.75 10.24 0.90
N VAL A 89 0.44 10.40 -0.40
CA VAL A 89 1.36 10.99 -1.39
C VAL A 89 1.70 12.44 -1.03
N ILE A 90 0.71 13.25 -0.63
CA ILE A 90 0.92 14.64 -0.23
C ILE A 90 1.84 14.69 1.00
N THR A 91 1.60 13.83 2.00
CA THR A 91 2.42 13.76 3.21
C THR A 91 3.86 13.32 2.92
N LEU A 92 4.06 12.31 2.07
CA LEU A 92 5.40 11.84 1.69
C LEU A 92 6.16 12.83 0.80
N SER A 93 5.45 13.59 -0.02
CA SER A 93 6.06 14.59 -0.90
C SER A 93 6.77 15.69 -0.08
N GLY A 94 6.31 15.94 1.15
CA GLY A 94 6.94 16.88 2.08
C GLY A 94 8.26 16.40 2.69
N SER A 95 8.54 15.09 2.68
CA SER A 95 9.77 14.51 3.28
C SER A 95 10.75 13.93 2.26
N MET A 96 10.27 13.39 1.14
CA MET A 96 11.07 12.62 0.17
C MET A 96 11.22 13.29 -1.22
N GLY A 97 10.55 14.44 -1.42
CA GLY A 97 10.44 15.13 -2.70
C GLY A 97 9.25 14.65 -3.54
N ILE A 98 8.71 15.54 -4.37
CA ILE A 98 7.44 15.33 -5.11
C ILE A 98 7.52 14.23 -6.19
N PRO A 99 8.53 14.18 -7.09
CA PRO A 99 8.45 13.31 -8.27
C PRO A 99 8.80 11.83 -8.01
N LEU A 100 9.58 11.52 -6.98
CA LEU A 100 10.07 10.16 -6.71
C LEU A 100 8.97 9.23 -6.17
N PRO A 101 8.15 9.64 -5.18
CA PRO A 101 6.96 8.89 -4.76
C PRO A 101 5.87 8.90 -5.85
N TRP A 102 5.75 9.97 -6.62
CA TRP A 102 4.68 10.14 -7.61
C TRP A 102 4.81 9.17 -8.79
N LEU A 103 6.01 9.02 -9.36
CA LEU A 103 6.24 8.03 -10.42
C LEU A 103 6.12 6.59 -9.91
N ARG A 104 6.57 6.32 -8.68
CA ARG A 104 6.55 4.98 -8.10
C ARG A 104 5.14 4.52 -7.74
N LEU A 105 4.36 5.34 -7.04
CA LEU A 105 2.97 5.07 -6.65
C LEU A 105 2.03 5.03 -7.85
N SER A 106 2.33 5.75 -8.93
CA SER A 106 1.45 5.77 -10.10
C SER A 106 1.55 4.53 -11.00
N VAL A 107 2.65 3.76 -10.97
CA VAL A 107 2.87 2.62 -11.90
C VAL A 107 3.00 1.27 -11.18
N ILE A 108 3.66 1.23 -10.02
CA ILE A 108 3.94 -0.02 -9.31
C ILE A 108 3.42 0.02 -7.86
N GLY A 109 3.36 1.20 -7.25
CA GLY A 109 3.39 1.35 -5.81
C GLY A 109 2.09 1.02 -5.08
N ASN A 110 2.28 0.46 -3.89
CA ASN A 110 1.29 0.33 -2.83
C ASN A 110 1.73 1.27 -1.70
N LEU A 111 0.94 2.31 -1.40
CA LEU A 111 1.28 3.28 -0.36
C LEU A 111 1.60 2.59 0.98
N GLN A 112 0.83 1.57 1.35
CA GLN A 112 1.05 0.85 2.61
C GLN A 112 2.40 0.14 2.63
N TYR A 113 2.85 -0.39 1.50
CA TYR A 113 4.18 -0.98 1.40
C TYR A 113 5.27 0.08 1.55
N GLU A 114 5.12 1.19 0.82
CA GLU A 114 6.13 2.25 0.75
C GLU A 114 6.39 2.91 2.10
N VAL A 115 5.32 3.22 2.85
CA VAL A 115 5.44 3.83 4.18
C VAL A 115 6.07 2.85 5.18
N ASN A 116 5.66 1.58 5.18
CA ASN A 116 6.20 0.58 6.10
C ASN A 116 7.67 0.29 5.84
N VAL A 117 8.07 0.12 4.58
CA VAL A 117 9.48 -0.11 4.23
C VAL A 117 10.33 1.12 4.51
N ALA A 118 9.81 2.33 4.25
CA ALA A 118 10.50 3.56 4.59
C ALA A 118 10.68 3.71 6.11
N ASP A 119 9.68 3.38 6.93
CA ASP A 119 9.80 3.40 8.40
C ASP A 119 10.82 2.37 8.91
N ILE A 120 10.78 1.14 8.39
CA ILE A 120 11.74 0.09 8.74
C ILE A 120 13.17 0.50 8.35
N ALA A 121 13.35 1.05 7.15
CA ALA A 121 14.65 1.52 6.67
C ALA A 121 15.15 2.73 7.48
N ALA A 122 14.27 3.69 7.83
CA ALA A 122 14.63 4.81 8.69
C ALA A 122 15.09 4.34 10.09
N ARG A 123 14.35 3.41 10.70
CA ARG A 123 14.72 2.79 11.98
C ARG A 123 16.03 2.03 11.91
N SER A 124 16.33 1.37 10.78
CA SER A 124 17.58 0.62 10.61
C SER A 124 18.82 1.51 10.55
N VAL A 125 18.66 2.79 10.19
CA VAL A 125 19.73 3.81 10.17
C VAL A 125 19.80 4.59 11.50
N GLY A 126 18.99 4.22 12.49
CA GLY A 126 19.01 4.81 13.84
C GLY A 126 18.06 5.98 14.05
N LEU A 127 17.11 6.23 13.12
CA LEU A 127 16.08 7.27 13.29
C LEU A 127 14.86 6.74 14.05
N GLY A 128 14.22 7.58 14.86
CA GLY A 128 12.99 7.22 15.59
C GLY A 128 11.76 7.04 14.70
N GLY A 129 11.84 7.45 13.43
CA GLY A 129 10.79 7.30 12.42
C GLY A 129 10.96 8.22 11.20
N LEU A 130 9.88 8.41 10.45
CA LEU A 130 9.78 9.25 9.25
C LEU A 130 9.65 10.76 9.59
N SER A 131 10.58 11.31 10.37
CA SER A 131 10.59 12.74 10.73
C SER A 131 11.52 13.56 9.82
N ILE A 132 10.96 14.61 9.19
CA ILE A 132 11.67 15.53 8.28
C ILE A 132 12.88 16.18 8.97
N SER A 133 12.77 16.46 10.27
CA SER A 133 13.79 17.13 11.07
C SER A 133 15.07 16.30 11.29
N GLU A 134 14.98 14.97 11.17
CA GLU A 134 16.10 14.05 11.44
C GLU A 134 16.69 13.41 10.18
N MET A 135 16.09 13.65 9.00
CA MET A 135 16.53 13.02 7.75
C MET A 135 17.98 13.41 7.38
N THR A 136 18.86 12.42 7.40
CA THR A 136 20.23 12.49 6.87
C THR A 136 20.26 12.06 5.40
N LEU A 137 21.29 12.50 4.66
CA LEU A 137 21.50 12.08 3.27
C LEU A 137 21.65 10.55 3.16
N GLU A 138 22.33 9.96 4.14
CA GLU A 138 22.51 8.50 4.25
C GLU A 138 21.18 7.76 4.45
N ALA A 139 20.30 8.27 5.33
CA ALA A 139 18.98 7.71 5.52
C ALA A 139 18.13 7.83 4.24
N TYR A 140 18.21 8.96 3.53
CA TYR A 140 17.50 9.15 2.25
C TYR A 140 17.94 8.14 1.18
N VAL A 141 19.25 7.99 0.96
CA VAL A 141 19.78 7.05 -0.05
C VAL A 141 19.47 5.61 0.33
N THR A 142 19.61 5.24 1.61
CA THR A 142 19.30 3.89 2.10
C THR A 142 17.82 3.57 1.93
N MET A 143 16.93 4.50 2.29
CA MET A 143 15.49 4.37 2.07
C MET A 143 15.15 4.23 0.57
N ALA A 144 15.70 5.09 -0.29
CA ALA A 144 15.48 5.03 -1.73
C ALA A 144 15.95 3.69 -2.33
N LEU A 145 17.10 3.17 -1.89
CA LEU A 145 17.67 1.92 -2.36
C LEU A 145 16.84 0.71 -1.89
N VAL A 146 16.54 0.61 -0.59
CA VAL A 146 15.76 -0.51 -0.02
C VAL A 146 14.37 -0.58 -0.67
N MET A 147 13.69 0.55 -0.82
CA MET A 147 12.37 0.56 -1.45
C MET A 147 12.41 0.20 -2.94
N THR A 148 13.46 0.59 -3.66
CA THR A 148 13.60 0.25 -5.09
C THR A 148 13.96 -1.23 -5.28
N CYS A 149 14.91 -1.74 -4.51
CA CYS A 149 15.31 -3.15 -4.52
C CYS A 149 14.17 -4.09 -4.08
N GLY A 150 13.39 -3.71 -3.07
CA GLY A 150 12.28 -4.51 -2.57
C GLY A 150 11.17 -4.71 -3.62
N ILE A 151 10.88 -3.67 -4.41
CA ILE A 151 9.87 -3.74 -5.48
C ILE A 151 10.38 -4.55 -6.67
N LEU A 152 11.66 -4.43 -7.02
CA LEU A 152 12.28 -5.22 -8.09
C LEU A 152 12.13 -6.73 -7.86
N GLY A 153 12.28 -7.20 -6.61
CA GLY A 153 12.10 -8.62 -6.27
C GLY A 153 10.69 -9.13 -6.58
N GLY A 154 9.65 -8.36 -6.22
CA GLY A 154 8.26 -8.70 -6.53
C GLY A 154 7.98 -8.69 -8.04
N ALA A 155 8.43 -7.65 -8.74
CA ALA A 155 8.27 -7.53 -10.19
C ALA A 155 8.98 -8.66 -10.95
N LEU A 156 10.21 -9.01 -10.56
CA LEU A 156 10.98 -10.11 -11.14
C LEU A 156 10.31 -11.46 -10.90
N LEU A 157 9.87 -11.73 -9.67
CA LEU A 157 9.17 -12.97 -9.34
C LEU A 157 7.87 -13.10 -10.14
N CYS A 158 7.10 -12.01 -10.26
CA CYS A 158 5.93 -11.98 -11.12
C CYS A 158 6.32 -12.29 -12.57
N LEU A 159 7.35 -11.66 -13.14
CA LEU A 159 7.74 -11.85 -14.54
C LEU A 159 8.20 -13.29 -14.85
N PHE A 160 8.95 -13.92 -13.94
CA PHE A 160 9.38 -15.31 -14.09
C PHE A 160 8.27 -16.34 -13.80
N THR A 161 7.43 -16.08 -12.80
CA THR A 161 6.43 -17.06 -12.31
C THR A 161 5.09 -16.94 -13.03
N LEU A 162 4.83 -15.85 -13.77
CA LEU A 162 3.54 -15.61 -14.43
C LEU A 162 3.18 -16.72 -15.41
N LYS A 163 4.15 -17.23 -16.17
CA LYS A 163 3.92 -18.35 -17.12
C LYS A 163 3.48 -19.63 -16.39
N GLY A 164 4.07 -19.91 -15.23
CA GLY A 164 3.68 -21.04 -14.39
C GLY A 164 2.31 -20.86 -13.72
N TYR A 165 2.00 -19.63 -13.30
CA TYR A 165 0.74 -19.29 -12.63
C TYR A 165 -0.45 -19.28 -13.60
N ALA A 166 -0.30 -18.67 -14.78
CA ALA A 166 -1.31 -18.66 -15.82
C ALA A 166 -1.62 -20.08 -16.33
N GLY A 167 -0.60 -20.94 -16.45
CA GLY A 167 -0.78 -22.35 -16.81
C GLY A 167 -1.55 -23.16 -15.76
N LYS A 168 -1.31 -22.90 -14.47
CA LYS A 168 -2.01 -23.58 -13.36
C LYS A 168 -3.46 -23.09 -13.16
N LEU A 169 -3.77 -21.86 -13.54
CA LEU A 169 -5.14 -21.31 -13.51
C LEU A 169 -5.97 -21.70 -14.74
N ALA A 170 -5.37 -21.83 -15.92
CA ALA A 170 -6.05 -22.26 -17.14
C ALA A 170 -6.42 -23.76 -17.17
N GLY A 171 -5.90 -24.54 -16.22
CA GLY A 171 -5.98 -26.01 -16.21
C GLY A 171 -7.30 -26.65 -15.79
N LYS A 172 -8.37 -25.91 -15.46
CA LYS A 172 -9.67 -26.52 -15.09
C LYS A 172 -10.87 -25.82 -15.71
N LYS A 173 -11.63 -26.61 -16.47
CA LYS A 173 -12.97 -26.27 -16.99
C LYS A 173 -13.88 -25.81 -15.82
N PRO A 174 -14.82 -24.88 -16.07
CA PRO A 174 -15.81 -24.49 -15.08
C PRO A 174 -16.67 -25.72 -14.75
N VAL A 175 -16.69 -26.13 -13.47
CA VAL A 175 -17.54 -27.21 -12.98
C VAL A 175 -18.71 -26.57 -12.21
N PRO A 176 -19.96 -27.02 -12.43
CA PRO A 176 -21.14 -26.45 -11.80
C PRO A 176 -21.11 -26.60 -10.26
N GLN A 177 -21.71 -25.60 -9.62
CA GLN A 177 -21.82 -25.40 -8.18
C GLN A 177 -22.65 -26.55 -7.56
N GLY A 178 -22.04 -27.43 -6.75
CA GLY A 178 -22.80 -28.48 -6.06
C GLY A 178 -22.03 -29.58 -5.33
N GLU A 179 -20.79 -29.91 -5.71
CA GLU A 179 -20.01 -30.96 -5.02
C GLU A 179 -18.83 -30.38 -4.25
N LYS A 180 -18.49 -31.01 -3.11
CA LYS A 180 -17.41 -30.64 -2.17
C LYS A 180 -16.13 -30.29 -2.94
N SER A 181 -15.96 -29.00 -3.18
CA SER A 181 -14.95 -28.46 -4.09
C SER A 181 -13.56 -28.78 -3.56
N LYS A 182 -12.76 -29.53 -4.34
CA LYS A 182 -11.30 -29.55 -4.15
C LYS A 182 -10.82 -28.11 -4.38
N LYS A 183 -10.55 -27.38 -3.28
CA LYS A 183 -10.02 -26.00 -3.26
C LYS A 183 -9.03 -25.81 -4.41
N SER A 184 -9.25 -24.78 -5.23
CA SER A 184 -8.40 -24.46 -6.37
C SER A 184 -6.98 -24.15 -5.90
N PHE A 185 -5.98 -24.35 -6.75
CA PHE A 185 -4.62 -23.88 -6.45
C PHE A 185 -4.60 -22.37 -6.15
N GLY A 186 -5.51 -21.61 -6.80
CA GLY A 186 -5.73 -20.19 -6.50
C GLY A 186 -6.24 -19.93 -5.09
N ASP A 187 -7.13 -20.78 -4.56
CA ASP A 187 -7.66 -20.64 -3.20
C ASP A 187 -6.56 -20.92 -2.16
N PHE A 188 -5.71 -21.93 -2.39
CA PHE A 188 -4.56 -22.20 -1.53
C PHE A 188 -3.51 -21.08 -1.59
N ALA A 189 -3.26 -20.51 -2.77
CA ALA A 189 -2.35 -19.38 -2.92
C ALA A 189 -2.85 -18.14 -2.18
N MET A 190 -4.15 -17.83 -2.27
CA MET A 190 -4.77 -16.72 -1.53
C MET A 190 -4.67 -16.95 -0.02
N ILE A 191 -4.99 -18.15 0.48
CA ILE A 191 -4.87 -18.48 1.91
C ILE A 191 -3.42 -18.33 2.39
N ALA A 192 -2.45 -18.85 1.64
CA ALA A 192 -1.03 -18.75 2.00
C ALA A 192 -0.54 -17.30 2.06
N MET A 193 -1.00 -16.44 1.14
CA MET A 193 -0.66 -15.01 1.14
C MET A 193 -1.22 -14.29 2.37
N PHE A 194 -2.47 -14.54 2.73
CA PHE A 194 -3.09 -13.96 3.93
C PHE A 194 -2.38 -14.42 5.21
N VAL A 195 -2.10 -15.72 5.34
CA VAL A 195 -1.40 -16.26 6.53
C VAL A 195 0.02 -15.70 6.63
N GLY A 196 0.76 -15.62 5.53
CA GLY A 196 2.11 -15.05 5.52
C GLY A 196 2.13 -13.56 5.89
N MET A 197 1.13 -12.80 5.45
CA MET A 197 0.97 -11.40 5.82
C MET A 197 0.72 -11.25 7.33
N CYS A 198 -0.25 -12.00 7.88
CA CYS A 198 -0.55 -11.98 9.32
C CYS A 198 0.66 -12.39 10.17
N ALA A 199 1.37 -13.46 9.77
CA ALA A 199 2.56 -13.92 10.48
C ALA A 199 3.67 -12.85 10.52
N THR A 200 3.89 -12.14 9.42
CA THR A 200 4.90 -11.07 9.34
C THR A 200 4.56 -9.90 10.26
N TYR A 201 3.31 -9.43 10.25
CA TYR A 201 2.89 -8.31 11.08
C TYR A 201 2.84 -8.67 12.57
N ILE A 202 2.32 -9.85 12.92
CA ILE A 202 2.31 -10.32 14.32
C ILE A 202 3.75 -10.46 14.83
N GLY A 203 4.66 -11.01 14.02
CA GLY A 203 6.08 -11.09 14.37
C GLY A 203 6.70 -9.73 14.66
N SER A 204 6.42 -8.72 13.83
CA SER A 204 6.89 -7.35 14.05
C SER A 204 6.29 -6.73 15.32
N TYR A 205 5.02 -6.97 15.63
CA TYR A 205 4.36 -6.44 16.83
C TYR A 205 4.89 -7.05 18.12
N VAL A 206 5.18 -8.36 18.12
CA VAL A 206 5.82 -9.04 19.27
C VAL A 206 7.24 -8.51 19.50
N GLY A 207 8.00 -8.24 18.42
CA GLY A 207 9.32 -7.61 18.52
C GLY A 207 9.29 -6.21 19.16
N LYS A 208 8.25 -5.41 18.87
CA LYS A 208 8.02 -4.10 19.50
C LYS A 208 7.57 -4.22 20.96
N ALA A 209 6.77 -5.23 21.29
CA ALA A 209 6.35 -5.49 22.68
C ALA A 209 7.53 -5.89 23.59
N ALA A 210 8.57 -6.52 23.04
CA ALA A 210 9.80 -6.79 23.78
C ALA A 210 10.60 -5.51 24.13
N GLN A 211 10.33 -4.39 23.46
CA GLN A 211 10.89 -3.07 23.72
C GLN A 211 9.95 -2.18 24.56
N ALA A 212 8.97 -2.78 25.27
CA ALA A 212 7.94 -2.13 26.08
C ALA A 212 6.85 -1.34 25.30
N ASP A 213 6.83 -1.41 23.97
CA ASP A 213 5.76 -0.83 23.14
C ASP A 213 4.64 -1.85 22.90
N PHE A 214 3.64 -1.89 23.79
CA PHE A 214 2.46 -2.78 23.67
C PHE A 214 1.35 -2.23 22.76
N LEU A 215 1.44 -0.96 22.39
CA LEU A 215 0.48 -0.28 21.53
C LEU A 215 0.13 -1.07 20.25
N PRO A 216 1.09 -1.56 19.43
CA PRO A 216 0.76 -2.31 18.21
C PRO A 216 -0.06 -3.59 18.46
N ILE A 217 0.19 -4.32 19.56
CA ILE A 217 -0.57 -5.54 19.89
C ILE A 217 -2.00 -5.19 20.32
N ILE A 218 -2.16 -4.16 21.15
CA ILE A 218 -3.48 -3.71 21.62
C ILE A 218 -4.30 -3.20 20.43
N THR A 219 -3.69 -2.44 19.51
CA THR A 219 -4.37 -1.95 18.31
C THR A 219 -4.75 -3.08 17.35
N ALA A 220 -3.92 -4.12 17.23
CA ALA A 220 -4.24 -5.30 16.44
C ALA A 220 -5.45 -6.05 17.02
N LEU A 221 -5.48 -6.28 18.34
CA LEU A 221 -6.62 -6.90 19.01
C LEU A 221 -7.89 -6.04 18.88
N LEU A 222 -7.78 -4.72 19.01
CA LEU A 222 -8.89 -3.80 18.84
C LEU A 222 -9.44 -3.86 17.40
N SER A 223 -8.56 -3.89 16.40
CA SER A 223 -8.95 -4.04 14.99
C SER A 223 -9.67 -5.37 14.72
N ALA A 224 -9.20 -6.46 15.33
CA ALA A 224 -9.84 -7.78 15.22
C ALA A 224 -11.23 -7.79 15.88
N ALA A 225 -11.39 -7.12 17.03
CA ALA A 225 -12.67 -6.98 17.70
C ALA A 225 -13.67 -6.16 16.88
N PHE A 226 -13.25 -5.02 16.32
CA PHE A 226 -14.12 -4.21 15.46
C PHE A 226 -14.52 -4.95 14.18
N MET A 227 -13.60 -5.69 13.56
CA MET A 227 -13.91 -6.52 12.38
C MET A 227 -14.92 -7.60 12.71
N ALA A 228 -14.77 -8.29 13.85
CA ALA A 228 -15.72 -9.31 14.28
C ALA A 228 -17.11 -8.73 14.56
N VAL A 229 -17.19 -7.51 15.09
CA VAL A 229 -18.45 -6.79 15.33
C VAL A 229 -19.11 -6.35 14.04
N CYS A 230 -18.34 -5.81 13.08
CA CYS A 230 -18.87 -5.40 11.80
C CYS A 230 -19.36 -6.62 10.99
N GLU A 231 -18.58 -7.70 10.96
CA GLU A 231 -18.98 -8.95 10.29
C GLU A 231 -20.24 -9.55 10.93
N TRP A 232 -20.39 -9.45 12.25
CA TRP A 232 -21.61 -9.86 12.95
C TRP A 232 -22.83 -8.99 12.57
N LEU A 233 -22.65 -7.66 12.49
CA LEU A 233 -23.68 -6.71 12.04
C LEU A 233 -24.09 -6.96 10.58
N GLU A 234 -23.14 -7.25 9.70
CA GLU A 234 -23.39 -7.55 8.29
C GLU A 234 -24.20 -8.84 8.11
N ARG A 235 -23.82 -9.91 8.82
CA ARG A 235 -24.54 -11.19 8.79
C ARG A 235 -25.97 -11.08 9.32
N LYS A 236 -26.21 -10.17 10.27
CA LYS A 236 -27.53 -9.98 10.89
C LYS A 236 -28.44 -9.01 10.13
N TYR A 237 -27.89 -7.96 9.53
CA TYR A 237 -28.66 -6.91 8.84
C TYR A 237 -28.62 -6.98 7.29
N HIS A 238 -27.83 -7.88 6.69
CA HIS A 238 -27.72 -8.08 5.23
C HIS A 238 -27.48 -6.78 4.41
N MET A 239 -26.82 -5.79 5.01
CA MET A 239 -26.53 -4.50 4.38
C MET A 239 -25.33 -4.63 3.44
N LYS A 240 -25.58 -4.95 2.16
CA LYS A 240 -24.55 -5.05 1.09
C LYS A 240 -23.73 -3.77 0.87
N ALA A 241 -24.19 -2.64 1.42
CA ALA A 241 -23.44 -1.39 1.40
C ALA A 241 -22.27 -1.41 2.40
N LEU A 242 -22.41 -2.09 3.54
CA LEU A 242 -21.36 -2.19 4.56
C LEU A 242 -20.21 -3.09 4.10
N GLU A 243 -20.51 -4.16 3.36
CA GLU A 243 -19.52 -5.15 2.91
C GLU A 243 -18.39 -4.53 2.05
N ASN A 244 -18.70 -3.47 1.30
CA ASN A 244 -17.71 -2.73 0.51
C ASN A 244 -16.91 -1.71 1.33
N PHE A 245 -17.35 -1.37 2.53
CA PHE A 245 -16.77 -0.31 3.37
C PHE A 245 -16.19 -0.82 4.68
N ASP A 246 -16.48 -2.06 5.07
CA ASP A 246 -16.09 -2.65 6.35
C ASP A 246 -14.58 -2.57 6.61
N LEU A 247 -13.78 -2.98 5.63
CA LEU A 247 -12.32 -2.91 5.74
C LEU A 247 -11.79 -1.50 6.03
N ALA A 248 -12.36 -0.48 5.39
CA ALA A 248 -11.94 0.91 5.60
C ALA A 248 -12.42 1.45 6.96
N LEU A 249 -13.65 1.08 7.36
CA LEU A 249 -14.28 1.51 8.60
C LEU A 249 -13.56 0.89 9.81
N CYS A 250 -13.24 -0.41 9.75
CA CYS A 250 -12.46 -1.10 10.76
C CYS A 250 -11.05 -0.51 10.92
N MET A 251 -10.37 -0.15 9.82
CA MET A 251 -9.07 0.51 9.87
C MET A 251 -9.14 1.86 10.58
N LEU A 252 -10.12 2.70 10.23
CA LEU A 252 -10.31 4.02 10.84
C LEU A 252 -10.67 3.94 12.33
N LEU A 253 -11.57 3.02 12.69
CA LEU A 253 -11.97 2.81 14.09
C LEU A 253 -10.81 2.26 14.93
N ALA A 254 -10.04 1.32 14.39
CA ALA A 254 -8.87 0.78 15.06
C ALA A 254 -7.81 1.87 15.31
N MET A 255 -7.56 2.74 14.33
CA MET A 255 -6.62 3.85 14.46
C MET A 255 -7.13 4.92 15.43
N ALA A 256 -8.42 5.27 15.39
CA ALA A 256 -9.01 6.20 16.34
C ALA A 256 -8.92 5.66 17.78
N GLY A 257 -9.23 4.38 17.97
CA GLY A 257 -9.09 3.72 19.27
C GLY A 257 -7.62 3.64 19.73
N ALA A 258 -6.68 3.42 18.81
CA ALA A 258 -5.25 3.48 19.10
C ALA A 258 -4.82 4.83 19.68
N VAL A 259 -5.26 5.93 19.06
CA VAL A 259 -4.92 7.30 19.47
C VAL A 259 -5.51 7.63 20.84
N LEU A 260 -6.69 7.08 21.18
CA LEU A 260 -7.30 7.27 22.51
C LEU A 260 -6.59 6.45 23.61
N ILE A 261 -6.04 5.29 23.26
CA ILE A 261 -5.31 4.41 24.20
C ILE A 261 -3.85 4.86 24.37
N ALA A 262 -3.24 5.47 23.35
CA ALA A 262 -1.86 5.97 23.37
C ALA A 262 -1.50 6.83 24.60
N PRO A 263 -2.31 7.83 25.03
CA PRO A 263 -2.00 8.63 26.22
C PRO A 263 -2.21 7.89 27.55
N VAL A 264 -2.87 6.73 27.55
CA VAL A 264 -3.13 5.92 28.75
C VAL A 264 -2.01 4.90 29.00
N LEU A 265 -1.27 4.53 27.96
CA LEU A 265 -0.13 3.61 28.03
C LEU A 265 1.25 4.30 28.01
N GLY A 266 1.29 5.63 27.84
CA GLY A 266 2.51 6.45 27.79
C GLY A 266 2.99 6.93 29.15
#